data_AF-A0A0B1TDP5-F1
#
_entry.id   AF-A0A0B1TDP5-F1
#
_cell.length_a   1.000
_cell.length_b   1.000
_cell.length_c   1.000
_cell.angle_alpha   90.00
_cell.angle_beta   90.00
_cell.angle_gamma   90.00
#
_symmetry.space_group_name_H-M   'P 1'
#
loop_
_entity.id
_entity.type
_entity.pdbx_description
1 polymer ?
#
loop_
_entity_poly.entity_id
_entity_poly.type
_entity_poly.pdbx_seq_one_letter_code
_entity_poly.pdbx_strand_id
1 'polypeptide(L)'
;MEIYHNQAWARDERYSSFWAHYMAVEKWRTDHARMAEVACRVARDKARPYQRRRPVSVEVEEMSEEMVAFFKKTIEHRKSRAAEKAERQRLEAEQRGQEEGHWIKLDDDEYVMADKIGVYGVERRTFAAPDEAAKIQQRRENARKMYGSAAERILAMETLVDMRFEQEYAKKRPPLWPNIPLKL
;
A
#
# COMPACT_ATOMS: atom_id res chain seq x y z
N MET A 1 23.67 -27.90 -12.20
CA MET A 1 23.98 -28.95 -11.20
C MET A 1 25.46 -29.40 -11.23
N GLU A 2 26.23 -29.16 -12.31
CA GLU A 2 27.60 -29.68 -12.46
C GLU A 2 28.72 -28.88 -11.77
N ILE A 3 28.46 -27.65 -11.33
CA ILE A 3 29.52 -26.73 -10.85
C ILE A 3 30.08 -27.15 -9.48
N TYR A 4 29.27 -27.78 -8.63
CA TYR A 4 29.65 -28.10 -7.25
C TYR A 4 30.11 -29.55 -7.05
N HIS A 5 29.69 -30.49 -7.91
CA HIS A 5 30.09 -31.90 -7.79
C HIS A 5 31.57 -32.17 -8.09
N ASN A 6 32.25 -31.24 -8.75
CA ASN A 6 33.69 -31.31 -9.02
C ASN A 6 34.54 -30.86 -7.82
N GLN A 7 33.94 -30.32 -6.76
CA GLN A 7 34.67 -29.83 -5.60
C GLN A 7 34.69 -30.89 -4.48
N ALA A 8 35.88 -31.20 -3.96
CA ALA A 8 36.09 -32.28 -3.00
C ALA A 8 35.32 -32.06 -1.68
N TRP A 9 35.20 -30.81 -1.22
CA TRP A 9 34.48 -30.46 0.00
C TRP A 9 32.96 -30.65 -0.13
N ALA A 10 32.41 -30.60 -1.35
CA ALA A 10 30.98 -30.77 -1.58
C ALA A 10 30.51 -32.21 -1.36
N ARG A 11 31.43 -33.18 -1.32
CA ARG A 11 31.17 -34.62 -1.10
C ARG A 11 31.36 -35.04 0.36
N ASP A 12 31.75 -34.12 1.23
CA ASP A 12 31.96 -34.38 2.65
C ASP A 12 30.59 -34.48 3.36
N GLU A 13 30.42 -35.53 4.18
CA GLU A 13 29.19 -35.83 4.92
C GLU A 13 28.77 -34.69 5.86
N ARG A 14 29.72 -33.85 6.28
CA ARG A 14 29.47 -32.64 7.09
C ARG A 14 28.52 -31.65 6.42
N TYR A 15 28.40 -31.67 5.09
CA TYR A 15 27.53 -30.78 4.34
C TYR A 15 26.22 -31.45 3.87
N SER A 16 25.92 -32.66 4.34
CA SER A 16 24.67 -33.38 4.02
C SER A 16 23.40 -32.55 4.32
N SER A 17 23.35 -31.88 5.48
CA SER A 17 22.25 -30.98 5.84
C SER A 17 22.14 -29.78 4.90
N PHE A 18 23.28 -29.18 4.52
CA PHE A 18 23.32 -28.08 3.58
C PHE A 18 22.74 -28.49 2.22
N TRP A 19 23.13 -29.66 1.70
CA TRP A 19 22.61 -30.19 0.45
C TRP A 19 21.13 -30.56 0.53
N ALA A 20 20.66 -31.11 1.64
CA ALA A 20 19.24 -31.38 1.84
C ALA A 20 18.40 -30.09 1.76
N HIS A 21 18.86 -29.01 2.40
CA HIS A 21 18.21 -27.71 2.31
C HIS A 21 18.31 -27.09 0.92
N TYR A 22 19.48 -27.17 0.28
CA TYR A 22 19.68 -26.68 -1.07
C TYR A 22 18.71 -27.36 -2.07
N MET A 23 18.59 -28.69 -2.00
CA MET A 23 17.67 -29.44 -2.86
C MET A 23 16.20 -29.12 -2.56
N ALA A 24 15.85 -28.88 -1.29
CA ALA A 24 14.50 -28.43 -0.92
C ALA A 24 14.18 -27.05 -1.51
N VAL A 25 15.15 -26.13 -1.51
CA VAL A 25 15.00 -24.78 -2.10
C VAL A 25 14.93 -24.86 -3.63
N GLU A 26 15.76 -25.67 -4.29
CA GLU A 26 15.66 -25.89 -5.74
C GLU A 26 14.31 -26.48 -6.12
N LYS A 27 13.85 -27.50 -5.39
CA LYS A 27 12.52 -28.09 -5.59
C LYS A 27 11.43 -27.04 -5.47
N TRP A 28 11.45 -26.25 -4.40
CA TRP A 28 10.49 -25.16 -4.20
C TRP A 28 10.52 -24.15 -5.35
N ARG A 29 11.70 -23.74 -5.82
CA ARG A 29 11.83 -22.82 -6.98
C ARG A 29 11.21 -23.41 -8.24
N THR A 30 11.46 -24.69 -8.53
CA THR A 30 10.91 -25.35 -9.71
C THR A 30 9.40 -25.54 -9.62
N ASP A 31 8.88 -25.93 -8.46
CA ASP A 31 7.44 -26.10 -8.23
C ASP A 31 6.72 -24.75 -8.30
N HIS A 32 7.32 -23.70 -7.74
CA HIS A 32 6.77 -22.34 -7.79
C HIS A 32 6.72 -21.81 -9.23
N ALA A 33 7.77 -22.01 -10.02
CA ALA A 33 7.79 -21.63 -11.44
C ALA A 33 6.71 -22.37 -12.24
N ARG A 34 6.52 -23.67 -12.00
CA ARG A 34 5.44 -24.46 -12.62
C ARG A 34 4.06 -23.95 -12.22
N MET A 35 3.84 -23.66 -10.94
CA MET A 35 2.56 -23.13 -10.47
C MET A 35 2.25 -21.75 -11.05
N ALA A 36 3.26 -20.89 -11.19
CA ALA A 36 3.11 -19.59 -11.84
C ALA A 36 2.73 -19.73 -13.32
N GLU A 37 3.33 -20.68 -14.04
CA GLU A 37 2.97 -20.97 -15.43
C GLU A 37 1.52 -21.47 -15.57
N VAL A 38 1.10 -22.39 -14.70
CA VAL A 38 -0.26 -22.92 -14.67
C VAL A 38 -1.27 -21.81 -14.36
N ALA A 39 -0.97 -20.94 -13.39
CA ALA A 39 -1.82 -19.80 -13.05
C ALA A 39 -1.98 -18.83 -14.24
N CYS A 40 -0.89 -18.54 -14.95
CA CYS A 40 -0.91 -17.72 -16.17
C CYS A 40 -1.72 -18.36 -17.30
N ARG A 41 -1.65 -19.69 -17.47
CA ARG A 41 -2.47 -20.43 -18.46
C ARG A 41 -3.95 -20.37 -18.10
N VAL A 42 -4.32 -20.64 -16.85
CA VAL A 42 -5.73 -20.55 -16.39
C VAL A 42 -6.29 -19.13 -16.53
N ALA A 43 -5.46 -18.09 -16.31
CA ALA A 43 -5.87 -16.71 -16.54
C ALA A 43 -6.08 -16.39 -18.03
N ARG A 44 -5.23 -16.93 -18.92
CA ARG A 44 -5.39 -16.82 -20.38
C ARG A 44 -6.65 -17.52 -20.89
N ASP A 45 -6.96 -18.71 -20.37
CA ASP A 45 -8.15 -19.46 -20.79
C ASP A 45 -9.47 -18.82 -20.31
N LYS A 46 -9.43 -18.05 -19.21
CA LYS A 46 -10.57 -17.25 -18.71
C LYS A 46 -10.74 -15.91 -19.43
N ALA A 47 -9.73 -15.44 -20.16
CA ALA A 47 -9.85 -14.27 -21.01
C ALA A 47 -10.66 -14.63 -22.26
N ARG A 48 -12.00 -14.57 -22.15
CA ARG A 48 -12.87 -14.63 -23.32
C ARG A 48 -12.39 -13.58 -24.33
N PRO A 49 -12.10 -13.93 -25.59
CA PRO A 49 -11.82 -12.93 -26.60
C PRO A 49 -13.05 -12.04 -26.68
N TYR A 50 -12.86 -10.74 -26.44
CA TYR A 50 -13.89 -9.75 -26.67
C TYR A 50 -14.29 -9.86 -28.14
N GLN A 51 -15.42 -10.52 -28.43
CA GLN A 51 -15.98 -10.53 -29.76
C GLN A 51 -16.36 -9.09 -30.09
N ARG A 52 -15.49 -8.44 -30.88
CA ARG A 52 -15.71 -7.11 -31.41
C ARG A 52 -16.99 -7.20 -32.25
N ARG A 53 -18.14 -6.81 -31.67
CA ARG A 53 -19.40 -6.71 -32.39
C ARG A 53 -19.13 -5.87 -33.65
N ARG A 54 -19.55 -6.38 -34.80
CA ARG A 54 -19.53 -5.62 -36.07
C ARG A 54 -20.13 -4.23 -35.79
N PRO A 55 -19.49 -3.14 -36.22
CA PRO A 55 -20.08 -1.82 -36.07
C PRO A 55 -21.43 -1.83 -36.78
N VAL A 56 -22.48 -1.59 -36.01
CA VAL A 56 -23.80 -1.27 -36.56
C VAL A 56 -23.59 -0.02 -37.42
N SER A 57 -24.02 -0.07 -38.68
CA SER A 57 -24.08 1.11 -39.55
C SER A 57 -25.10 2.06 -38.93
N VAL A 58 -24.62 2.96 -38.06
CA VAL A 58 -25.42 4.05 -37.52
C VAL A 58 -25.55 5.06 -38.65
N GLU A 59 -26.75 5.18 -39.20
CA GLU A 59 -27.10 6.30 -40.08
C GLU A 59 -26.73 7.58 -39.34
N VAL A 60 -25.89 8.40 -39.97
CA VAL A 60 -25.43 9.66 -39.40
C VAL A 60 -26.59 10.63 -39.49
N GLU A 61 -27.54 10.50 -38.57
CA GLU A 61 -28.54 11.52 -38.30
C GLU A 61 -27.79 12.80 -37.95
N GLU A 62 -28.02 13.87 -38.71
CA GLU A 62 -27.38 15.16 -38.52
C GLU A 62 -27.70 15.65 -37.10
N MET A 63 -26.71 15.50 -36.23
CA MET A 63 -26.85 15.78 -34.81
C MET A 63 -27.24 17.24 -34.61
N SER A 64 -28.33 17.49 -33.90
CA SER A 64 -28.86 18.84 -33.71
C SER A 64 -27.77 19.82 -33.25
N GLU A 65 -27.82 21.06 -33.72
CA GLU A 65 -26.77 22.06 -33.47
C GLU A 65 -26.48 22.24 -31.97
N GLU A 66 -27.53 22.15 -31.14
CA GLU A 66 -27.43 22.19 -29.68
C GLU A 66 -26.66 20.99 -29.10
N MET A 67 -26.90 19.80 -29.65
CA MET A 67 -26.20 18.58 -29.22
C MET A 67 -24.73 18.59 -29.67
N VAL A 68 -24.45 19.12 -30.86
CA VAL A 68 -23.07 19.35 -31.34
C VAL A 68 -22.34 20.35 -30.43
N ALA A 69 -23.00 21.44 -30.03
CA ALA A 69 -22.44 22.40 -29.08
C ALA A 69 -22.17 21.76 -27.70
N PHE A 70 -23.09 20.92 -27.22
CA PHE A 70 -22.91 20.16 -25.97
C PHE A 70 -21.72 19.19 -26.04
N PHE A 71 -21.56 18.46 -27.16
CA PHE A 71 -20.42 17.56 -27.35
C PHE A 71 -19.09 18.30 -27.45
N LYS A 72 -19.04 19.43 -28.16
CA LYS A 72 -17.86 20.31 -28.21
C LYS A 72 -17.45 20.72 -26.79
N LYS A 73 -18.40 21.21 -25.99
CA LYS A 73 -18.16 21.62 -24.59
C LYS A 73 -17.71 20.45 -23.70
N THR A 74 -18.29 19.26 -23.88
CA THR A 74 -17.92 18.07 -23.12
C THR A 74 -16.50 17.58 -23.47
N ILE A 75 -16.13 17.64 -24.75
CA ILE A 75 -14.79 17.31 -25.23
C ILE A 75 -13.77 18.32 -24.69
N GLU A 76 -14.09 19.60 -24.71
CA GLU A 76 -13.26 20.66 -24.14
C GLU A 76 -13.05 20.49 -22.64
N HIS A 77 -14.11 20.17 -21.88
CA HIS A 77 -13.99 19.91 -20.44
C HIS A 77 -13.11 18.67 -20.16
N ARG A 78 -13.23 17.61 -20.97
CA ARG A 78 -12.37 16.41 -20.83
C ARG A 78 -10.90 16.75 -21.13
N LYS A 79 -10.65 17.54 -22.17
CA LYS A 79 -9.31 18.02 -22.51
C LYS A 79 -8.73 18.92 -21.43
N SER A 80 -9.54 19.84 -20.89
CA SER A 80 -9.14 20.74 -19.79
C SER A 80 -8.77 19.96 -18.54
N ARG A 81 -9.58 18.97 -18.10
CA ARG A 81 -9.22 18.13 -16.94
C ARG A 81 -8.02 17.22 -17.18
N ALA A 82 -7.84 16.74 -18.41
CA ALA A 82 -6.66 15.97 -18.77
C ALA A 82 -5.40 16.84 -18.74
N ALA A 83 -5.47 18.08 -19.24
CA ALA A 83 -4.40 19.06 -19.20
C ALA A 83 -4.08 19.49 -17.75
N GLU A 84 -5.09 19.80 -16.93
CA GLU A 84 -4.93 20.13 -15.52
C GLU A 84 -4.28 18.98 -14.74
N LYS A 85 -4.69 17.73 -15.00
CA LYS A 85 -4.08 16.55 -14.37
C LYS A 85 -2.63 16.35 -14.84
N ALA A 86 -2.34 16.62 -16.11
CA ALA A 86 -0.98 16.54 -16.64
C ALA A 86 -0.07 17.63 -16.08
N GLU A 87 -0.56 18.87 -15.97
CA GLU A 87 0.13 19.99 -15.33
C GLU A 87 0.36 19.73 -13.84
N ARG A 88 -0.65 19.22 -13.11
CA ARG A 88 -0.49 18.82 -11.71
C ARG A 88 0.53 17.71 -11.55
N GLN A 89 0.53 16.71 -12.44
CA GLN A 89 1.54 15.65 -12.44
C GLN A 89 2.93 16.16 -12.78
N ARG A 90 3.05 17.16 -13.67
CA ARG A 90 4.33 17.82 -13.97
C ARG A 90 4.84 18.60 -12.78
N LEU A 91 3.99 19.39 -12.13
CA LEU A 91 4.33 20.12 -10.90
C LEU A 91 4.68 19.16 -9.75
N GLU A 92 3.93 18.05 -9.58
CA GLU A 92 4.26 17.00 -8.61
C GLU A 92 5.57 16.28 -8.97
N ALA A 93 5.88 16.09 -10.26
CA ALA A 93 7.13 15.49 -10.72
C ALA A 93 8.33 16.44 -10.61
N GLU A 94 8.15 17.74 -10.84
CA GLU A 94 9.15 18.79 -10.62
C GLU A 94 9.39 18.98 -9.12
N GLN A 95 8.34 18.95 -8.29
CA GLN A 95 8.47 18.89 -6.83
C GLN A 95 9.19 17.63 -6.38
N ARG A 96 8.90 16.46 -6.98
CA ARG A 96 9.66 15.21 -6.73
C ARG A 96 11.07 15.19 -7.31
N GLY A 97 11.36 16.01 -8.32
CA GLY A 97 12.69 16.14 -8.92
C GLY A 97 13.57 17.14 -8.16
N GLN A 98 12.97 18.09 -7.43
CA GLN A 98 13.65 18.99 -6.51
C GLN A 98 13.73 18.42 -5.09
N GLU A 99 12.74 17.64 -4.67
CA GLU A 99 12.83 16.76 -3.51
C GLU A 99 13.35 15.39 -3.97
N GLU A 100 14.66 15.25 -4.17
CA GLU A 100 15.36 13.96 -3.99
C GLU A 100 15.33 13.51 -2.51
N GLY A 101 14.25 13.85 -1.79
CA GLY A 101 13.96 13.36 -0.47
C GLY A 101 13.54 11.91 -0.61
N HIS A 102 14.49 11.03 -0.35
CA HIS A 102 14.24 9.67 0.14
C HIS A 102 12.92 9.68 0.96
N TRP A 103 12.10 8.63 0.86
CA TRP A 103 10.87 8.45 1.65
C TRP A 103 11.07 8.55 3.18
N ILE A 104 12.33 8.72 3.60
CA ILE A 104 12.79 9.13 4.91
C ILE A 104 13.44 10.51 4.74
N LYS A 105 12.85 11.55 5.32
CA LYS A 105 13.54 12.83 5.50
C LYS A 105 14.58 12.66 6.60
N LEU A 106 15.78 12.22 6.23
CA LEU A 106 16.96 12.30 7.09
C LEU A 106 17.55 13.69 6.89
N ASP A 107 17.90 14.36 7.98
CA ASP A 107 18.81 15.50 7.88
C ASP A 107 20.14 14.94 7.35
N ASP A 108 20.79 15.61 6.39
CA ASP A 108 21.88 15.06 5.54
C ASP A 108 23.08 14.47 6.32
N ASP A 109 23.17 14.71 7.63
CA ASP A 109 24.25 14.28 8.52
C ASP A 109 23.85 13.13 9.50
N GLU A 110 22.59 12.68 9.55
CA GLU A 110 22.14 11.67 10.52
C GLU A 110 22.25 10.24 9.96
N TYR A 111 23.39 9.59 10.21
CA TYR A 111 23.58 8.18 9.86
C TYR A 111 22.64 7.26 10.66
N VAL A 112 21.63 6.70 9.99
CA VAL A 112 20.71 5.72 10.57
C VAL A 112 21.04 4.32 10.03
N MET A 113 21.31 3.39 10.95
CA MET A 113 21.52 1.98 10.61
C MET A 113 20.30 1.39 9.90
N ALA A 114 20.50 0.61 8.84
CA ALA A 114 19.43 -0.01 8.05
C ALA A 114 18.45 -0.84 8.91
N ASP A 115 18.96 -1.50 9.95
CA ASP A 115 18.16 -2.30 10.89
C ASP A 115 17.17 -1.46 11.74
N LYS A 116 17.36 -0.14 11.82
CA LYS A 116 16.49 0.79 12.56
C LYS A 116 15.38 1.39 11.70
N ILE A 117 15.34 1.04 10.41
CA ILE A 117 14.32 1.47 9.46
C ILE A 117 13.22 0.40 9.45
N GLY A 118 12.17 0.61 10.23
CA GLY A 118 11.03 -0.31 10.29
C GLY A 118 10.06 -0.13 9.12
N VAL A 119 9.03 -0.98 9.07
CA VAL A 119 7.93 -0.90 8.07
C VAL A 119 7.22 0.46 8.10
N TYR A 120 7.21 1.13 9.25
CA TYR A 120 6.62 2.45 9.46
C TYR A 120 7.62 3.62 9.31
N GLY A 121 8.86 3.34 8.90
CA GLY A 121 9.93 4.32 8.78
C GLY A 121 10.96 4.29 9.91
N VAL A 122 11.78 5.33 9.99
CA VAL A 122 12.82 5.48 11.03
C VAL A 122 12.16 5.74 12.38
N GLU A 123 12.35 4.81 13.32
CA GLU A 123 11.87 4.98 14.68
C GLU A 123 12.80 5.95 15.44
N ARG A 124 12.48 7.25 15.41
CA ARG A 124 13.16 8.26 16.23
C ARG A 124 12.64 8.19 17.67
N ARG A 125 13.46 7.68 18.58
CA ARG A 125 13.17 7.69 20.03
C ARG A 125 13.69 8.98 20.64
N THR A 126 12.79 9.86 21.06
CA THR A 126 13.14 11.05 21.84
C THR A 126 13.08 10.72 23.33
N PHE A 127 14.07 11.20 24.10
CA PHE A 127 14.06 11.11 25.56
C PHE A 127 13.28 12.27 26.21
N ALA A 128 12.86 13.26 25.43
CA ALA A 128 12.03 14.36 25.90
C ALA A 128 10.61 13.86 26.21
N ALA A 129 10.05 14.33 27.32
CA ALA A 129 8.65 14.07 27.67
C ALA A 129 7.75 14.60 26.53
N PRO A 130 6.79 13.79 26.03
CA PRO A 130 5.86 14.27 25.02
C PRO A 130 5.02 15.43 25.55
N ASP A 131 4.84 16.47 24.74
CA ASP A 131 3.94 17.58 25.07
C ASP A 131 2.48 17.15 24.83
N GLU A 132 1.87 16.59 25.88
CA GLU A 132 0.47 16.16 25.83
C GLU A 132 -0.50 17.33 25.64
N ALA A 133 -0.17 18.53 26.14
CA ALA A 133 -1.02 19.69 25.98
C ALA A 133 -1.09 20.14 24.50
N ALA A 134 0.06 20.20 23.83
CA ALA A 134 0.12 20.50 22.41
C ALA A 134 -0.63 19.44 21.58
N LYS A 135 -0.48 18.16 21.89
CA LYS A 135 -1.21 17.08 21.19
C LYS A 135 -2.72 17.21 21.35
N ILE A 136 -3.21 17.48 22.57
CA ILE A 136 -4.64 17.67 22.84
C ILE A 136 -5.18 18.86 22.03
N GLN A 137 -4.42 19.95 21.98
CA GLN A 137 -4.80 21.13 21.22
C GLN A 137 -4.85 20.84 19.72
N GLN A 138 -3.83 20.19 19.16
CA GLN A 138 -3.81 19.75 17.76
C GLN A 138 -4.99 18.82 17.44
N ARG A 139 -5.33 17.89 18.34
CA ARG A 139 -6.50 17.01 18.16
C ARG A 139 -7.81 17.81 18.10
N ARG A 140 -7.97 18.83 18.96
CA ARG A 140 -9.15 19.71 18.96
C ARG A 140 -9.25 20.54 17.69
N GLU A 141 -8.14 21.11 17.23
CA GLU A 141 -8.08 21.89 16.00
C GLU A 141 -8.38 21.04 14.77
N ASN A 142 -7.81 19.84 14.69
CA ASN A 142 -8.10 18.88 13.64
C ASN A 142 -9.57 18.46 13.65
N ALA A 143 -10.16 18.21 14.82
CA ALA A 143 -11.58 17.91 14.95
C ALA A 143 -12.46 19.09 14.49
N ARG A 144 -12.11 20.33 14.85
CA ARG A 144 -12.80 21.54 14.37
C ARG A 144 -12.70 21.68 12.84
N LYS A 145 -11.56 21.36 12.25
CA LYS A 145 -11.37 21.36 10.79
C LYS A 145 -12.22 20.30 10.09
N MET A 146 -12.33 19.10 10.66
CA MET A 146 -13.06 17.97 10.06
C MET A 146 -14.57 18.06 10.27
N TYR A 147 -15.00 18.46 11.46
CA TYR A 147 -16.40 18.35 11.91
C TYR A 147 -17.08 19.70 12.15
N GLY A 148 -16.36 20.82 12.04
CA GLY A 148 -16.90 22.17 12.21
C GLY A 148 -17.51 22.39 13.60
N SER A 149 -18.74 22.92 13.63
CA SER A 149 -19.47 23.19 14.88
C SER A 149 -19.83 21.93 15.67
N ALA A 150 -19.87 20.76 15.03
CA ALA A 150 -20.16 19.49 15.68
C ALA A 150 -18.94 18.84 16.35
N ALA A 151 -17.74 19.43 16.23
CA ALA A 151 -16.49 18.84 16.70
C ALA A 151 -16.51 18.49 18.19
N GLU A 152 -16.97 19.39 19.05
CA GLU A 152 -16.99 19.17 20.50
C GLU A 152 -17.97 18.05 20.89
N ARG A 153 -19.11 17.97 20.20
CA ARG A 153 -20.08 16.90 20.40
C ARG A 153 -19.51 15.53 19.99
N ILE A 154 -18.83 15.46 18.85
CA ILE A 154 -18.23 14.20 18.36
C ILE A 154 -17.10 13.76 19.29
N LEU A 155 -16.21 14.68 19.69
CA LEU A 155 -15.15 14.36 20.65
C LEU A 155 -15.72 13.86 21.98
N ALA A 156 -16.81 14.45 22.48
CA ALA A 156 -17.48 13.98 23.69
C ALA A 156 -18.13 12.58 23.51
N MET A 157 -18.64 12.28 22.31
CA MET A 157 -19.17 10.95 22.01
C MET A 157 -18.06 9.91 21.93
N GLU A 158 -16.93 10.22 21.29
CA GLU A 158 -15.75 9.35 21.24
C GLU A 158 -15.26 9.00 22.65
N THR A 159 -15.06 10.01 23.51
CA THR A 159 -14.59 9.76 24.88
C THR A 159 -15.58 8.94 25.69
N LEU A 160 -16.89 9.14 25.49
CA LEU A 160 -17.92 8.34 26.15
C LEU A 160 -17.88 6.87 25.68
N VAL A 161 -17.65 6.61 24.39
CA VAL A 161 -17.50 5.25 23.86
C VAL A 161 -16.26 4.58 24.44
N ASP A 162 -15.12 5.28 24.46
CA ASP A 162 -13.89 4.79 25.06
C ASP A 162 -14.07 4.45 26.54
N MET A 163 -14.68 5.36 27.31
CA MET A 163 -14.97 5.13 28.73
C MET A 163 -15.85 3.90 28.96
N ARG A 164 -16.91 3.72 28.17
CA ARG A 164 -17.80 2.56 28.29
C ARG A 164 -17.11 1.27 27.90
N PHE A 165 -16.28 1.31 26.86
CA PHE A 165 -15.48 0.16 26.45
C PHE A 165 -14.54 -0.27 27.57
N GLU A 166 -13.78 0.66 28.14
CA GLU A 166 -12.85 0.38 29.25
C GLU A 166 -13.57 -0.19 30.49
N GLN A 167 -14.74 0.34 30.82
CA GLN A 167 -15.57 -0.20 31.92
C GLN A 167 -15.97 -1.66 31.67
N GLU A 168 -16.47 -1.97 30.48
CA GLU A 168 -16.90 -3.32 30.12
C GLU A 168 -15.71 -4.28 30.00
N TYR A 169 -14.58 -3.81 29.45
CA TYR A 169 -13.34 -4.57 29.36
C TYR A 169 -12.78 -4.89 30.76
N ALA A 170 -12.73 -3.91 31.66
CA ALA A 170 -12.29 -4.10 33.04
C ALA A 170 -13.19 -5.05 33.83
N LYS A 171 -14.50 -5.04 33.55
CA LYS A 171 -15.50 -5.92 34.18
C LYS A 171 -15.40 -7.36 33.68
N LYS A 172 -15.31 -7.55 32.37
CA LYS A 172 -15.35 -8.88 31.73
C LYS A 172 -13.97 -9.53 31.63
N ARG A 173 -12.89 -8.74 31.62
CA ARG A 173 -11.49 -9.15 31.40
C ARG A 173 -11.39 -10.26 30.33
N PRO A 174 -11.94 -10.02 29.12
CA PRO A 174 -11.95 -11.05 28.10
C PRO A 174 -10.50 -11.46 27.76
N PRO A 175 -10.23 -12.76 27.54
CA PRO A 175 -8.91 -13.20 27.13
C PRO A 175 -8.55 -12.54 25.78
N LEU A 176 -7.36 -11.92 25.71
CA LEU A 176 -6.85 -11.33 24.48
C LEU A 176 -6.65 -12.45 23.43
N TRP A 177 -7.20 -12.24 22.24
CA TRP A 177 -7.15 -13.22 21.15
C TRP A 177 -6.06 -12.83 20.14
N PRO A 178 -5.36 -13.81 19.52
CA PRO A 178 -5.50 -15.24 19.71
C PRO A 178 -4.58 -15.77 20.81
N ASN A 179 -5.16 -16.57 21.71
CA ASN A 179 -4.44 -17.34 22.71
C ASN A 179 -3.78 -18.56 22.03
N ILE A 180 -2.83 -18.30 21.12
CA ILE A 180 -2.03 -19.36 20.50
C ILE A 180 -0.90 -19.65 21.49
N PRO A 181 -0.84 -20.87 22.07
CA PRO A 181 0.31 -21.23 22.88
C PRO A 181 1.56 -21.17 22.00
N LEU A 182 2.47 -20.25 22.32
CA LEU A 182 3.83 -20.29 21.79
C LEU A 182 4.47 -21.58 22.33
N LYS A 183 4.84 -22.49 21.43
CA LYS A 183 5.70 -23.62 21.80
C LYS A 183 7.07 -23.03 22.14
N LEU A 184 7.35 -22.88 23.44
CA LEU A 184 8.69 -22.65 23.98
C LEU A 184 9.47 -23.98 23.98
#